data_AF-A0A1T4TFM2-F1
#
_entry.id   AF-A0A1T4TFM2-F1
#
_cell.length_a   1.000
_cell.length_b   1.000
_cell.length_c   1.000
_cell.angle_alpha   90.00
_cell.angle_beta   90.00
_cell.angle_gamma   90.00
#
_symmetry.space_group_name_H-M   'P 1'
#
loop_
_entity.id
_entity.type
_entity.pdbx_description
1 polymer ?
#
loop_
_entity_poly.entity_id
_entity_poly.type
_entity_poly.pdbx_seq_one_letter_code
_entity_poly.pdbx_strand_id
1 'polypeptide(L)'
;MARKSIEERLAQLEAQKKTLKARLGKQERARDTRRKVLLGALVLHQLEDDKNPANAARITEWLKRDLPGFLTRDIDRMLFPDLVPQPAESETGN
;
A
#
# COMPACT_ATOMS: atom_id res chain seq x y z
N MET A 1 49.99 12.95 -6.83
CA MET A 1 48.63 12.36 -6.69
C MET A 1 48.73 11.17 -5.74
N ALA A 2 48.51 11.36 -4.44
CA ALA A 2 48.56 10.27 -3.48
C ALA A 2 47.48 9.23 -3.84
N ARG A 3 47.87 7.99 -4.11
CA ARG A 3 46.90 6.90 -4.27
C ARG A 3 46.20 6.74 -2.93
N LYS A 4 44.88 6.96 -2.90
CA LYS A 4 44.03 6.58 -1.78
C LYS A 4 44.38 5.16 -1.32
N SER A 5 44.45 4.94 -0.01
CA SER A 5 44.72 3.61 0.54
C SER A 5 43.63 2.64 0.08
N ILE A 6 43.94 1.35 0.07
CA ILE A 6 42.96 0.32 -0.30
C ILE A 6 41.72 0.41 0.60
N GLU A 7 41.91 0.73 1.89
CA GLU A 7 40.85 0.93 2.87
C GLU A 7 39.94 2.11 2.52
N GLU A 8 40.51 3.26 2.16
CA GLU A 8 39.73 4.44 1.75
C GLU A 8 38.90 4.15 0.49
N ARG A 9 39.45 3.38 -0.45
CA ARG A 9 38.72 2.96 -1.66
C ARG A 9 37.59 1.99 -1.31
N LEU A 10 37.84 1.04 -0.40
CA LEU A 10 36.84 0.08 0.06
C LEU A 10 35.68 0.82 0.76
N ALA A 11 36.00 1.77 1.63
CA ALA A 11 35.03 2.61 2.33
C ALA A 11 34.20 3.45 1.35
N GLN A 12 34.85 4.02 0.31
CA GLN A 12 34.14 4.78 -0.73
C GLN A 12 33.18 3.90 -1.54
N LEU A 13 33.58 2.68 -1.91
CA LEU A 13 32.72 1.75 -2.64
C LEU A 13 31.53 1.28 -1.79
N GLU A 14 31.74 0.98 -0.50
CA GLU A 14 30.64 0.62 0.40
C GLU A 14 29.66 1.79 0.62
N ALA A 15 30.15 3.03 0.72
CA ALA A 15 29.29 4.21 0.79
C ALA A 15 28.45 4.41 -0.49
N GLN A 16 29.07 4.21 -1.66
CA GLN A 16 28.36 4.28 -2.95
C GLN A 16 27.30 3.19 -3.08
N LYS A 17 27.64 1.95 -2.72
CA LYS A 17 26.71 0.81 -2.69
C LYS A 17 25.53 1.06 -1.76
N LYS A 18 25.78 1.56 -0.55
CA LYS A 18 24.71 1.92 0.40
C LYS A 18 23.77 2.97 -0.19
N THR A 19 24.32 3.99 -0.85
CA THR A 19 23.56 5.06 -1.51
C THR A 19 22.69 4.51 -2.65
N LEU A 20 23.27 3.68 -3.51
CA LEU A 20 22.55 3.06 -4.62
C LEU A 20 21.43 2.14 -4.12
N LYS A 21 21.68 1.32 -3.10
CA LYS A 21 20.65 0.47 -2.47
C LYS A 21 19.52 1.30 -1.88
N ALA A 22 19.82 2.39 -1.18
CA ALA A 22 18.82 3.28 -0.63
C ALA A 22 17.96 3.93 -1.73
N ARG A 23 18.59 4.35 -2.84
CA ARG A 23 17.87 4.90 -4.01
C ARG A 23 16.96 3.86 -4.66
N LEU A 24 17.46 2.64 -4.84
CA LEU A 24 16.68 1.53 -5.39
C LEU A 24 15.46 1.23 -4.52
N GLY A 25 15.64 1.08 -3.21
CA GLY A 25 14.55 0.84 -2.27
C GLY A 25 13.52 1.99 -2.21
N LYS A 26 13.95 3.24 -2.48
CA LYS A 26 13.01 4.37 -2.64
C LYS A 26 12.19 4.23 -3.94
N GLN A 27 12.83 3.87 -5.05
CA GLN A 27 12.14 3.67 -6.33
C GLN A 27 11.15 2.50 -6.28
N GLU A 28 11.53 1.40 -5.64
CA GLU A 28 10.66 0.22 -5.48
C GLU A 28 9.41 0.54 -4.67
N ARG A 29 9.56 1.23 -3.53
CA ARG A 29 8.42 1.69 -2.72
C ARG A 29 7.53 2.67 -3.49
N ALA A 30 8.12 3.64 -4.19
CA ALA A 30 7.34 4.58 -5.01
C ALA A 30 6.54 3.87 -6.10
N ARG A 31 7.14 2.88 -6.78
CA ARG A 31 6.48 2.05 -7.77
C ARG A 31 5.35 1.22 -7.16
N ASP A 32 5.61 0.60 -6.00
CA ASP A 32 4.62 -0.23 -5.29
C ASP A 32 3.42 0.61 -4.83
N THR A 33 3.66 1.78 -4.21
CA THR A 33 2.60 2.72 -3.85
C THR A 33 1.80 3.14 -5.08
N ARG A 34 2.46 3.53 -6.18
CA ARG A 34 1.76 3.92 -7.42
C ARG A 34 0.90 2.79 -7.97
N ARG A 35 1.41 1.55 -7.99
CA ARG A 35 0.66 0.37 -8.43
C ARG A 35 -0.59 0.14 -7.57
N LYS A 36 -0.44 0.19 -6.24
CA LYS A 36 -1.55 -0.01 -5.30
C LYS A 36 -2.63 1.06 -5.46
N VAL A 37 -2.22 2.32 -5.58
CA VAL A 37 -3.14 3.46 -5.78
C VAL A 37 -3.90 3.32 -7.11
N LEU A 38 -3.22 2.99 -8.21
CA LEU A 38 -3.87 2.85 -9.52
C LEU A 38 -4.86 1.69 -9.55
N LEU A 39 -4.53 0.56 -8.91
CA LEU A 39 -5.46 -0.57 -8.79
C LEU A 39 -6.68 -0.20 -7.96
N GLY A 40 -6.50 0.49 -6.84
CA GLY A 40 -7.61 0.98 -6.02
C GLY A 40 -8.51 1.96 -6.80
N ALA A 41 -7.92 2.93 -7.50
CA ALA A 41 -8.65 3.90 -8.31
C ALA A 41 -9.47 3.23 -9.43
N LEU A 42 -8.94 2.18 -10.06
CA LEU A 42 -9.68 1.41 -11.06
C LEU A 42 -10.90 0.70 -10.46
N VAL A 43 -10.74 0.09 -9.28
CA VAL A 43 -11.86 -0.57 -8.58
C VAL A 43 -12.96 0.43 -8.23
N LEU A 44 -12.58 1.60 -7.69
CA LEU A 44 -13.54 2.68 -7.38
C LEU A 44 -14.27 3.15 -8.63
N HIS A 45 -13.54 3.43 -9.71
CA HIS A 45 -14.14 3.81 -10.99
C HIS A 45 -15.13 2.75 -11.49
N GLN A 46 -14.83 1.46 -11.30
CA GLN A 46 -15.71 0.39 -11.75
C GLN A 46 -16.97 0.23 -10.89
N LEU A 47 -16.92 0.62 -9.62
CA LEU A 47 -18.09 0.67 -8.73
C LEU A 47 -19.02 1.84 -9.09
N GLU A 48 -18.46 2.94 -9.56
CA GLU A 48 -19.19 4.14 -10.01
C GLU A 48 -19.69 4.04 -11.47
N ASP A 49 -19.27 3.03 -12.22
CA ASP A 49 -19.60 2.88 -13.64
C ASP A 49 -21.05 2.38 -13.83
N ASP A 50 -21.97 3.33 -13.97
CA ASP A 50 -23.39 3.10 -14.23
C ASP A 50 -23.67 2.35 -15.54
N LYS A 51 -22.70 2.25 -16.45
CA LYS A 51 -22.87 1.51 -17.70
C LYS A 51 -22.82 0.00 -17.50
N ASN A 52 -22.31 -0.47 -16.36
CA ASN A 52 -22.23 -1.90 -16.05
C ASN A 52 -22.55 -2.21 -14.57
N PRO A 53 -23.82 -2.06 -14.17
CA PRO A 53 -24.24 -2.26 -12.78
C PRO A 53 -24.05 -3.70 -12.29
N ALA A 54 -24.13 -4.69 -13.19
CA ALA A 54 -23.88 -6.09 -12.85
C ALA A 54 -22.42 -6.33 -12.43
N ASN A 55 -21.47 -5.64 -13.07
CA ASN A 55 -20.06 -5.73 -12.69
C ASN A 55 -19.78 -5.02 -11.36
N ALA A 56 -20.35 -3.82 -11.16
CA ALA A 56 -20.27 -3.10 -9.89
C ALA A 56 -20.80 -3.96 -8.73
N ALA A 57 -21.97 -4.58 -8.89
CA ALA A 57 -22.55 -5.47 -7.88
C ALA A 57 -21.64 -6.67 -7.55
N ARG A 58 -21.02 -7.30 -8.57
CA ARG A 58 -20.07 -8.41 -8.37
C ARG A 58 -18.83 -7.99 -7.59
N ILE A 59 -18.30 -6.80 -7.87
CA ILE A 59 -17.13 -6.25 -7.16
C ILE A 59 -17.50 -5.92 -5.72
N THR A 60 -18.66 -5.30 -5.49
CA THR A 60 -19.16 -5.02 -4.14
C THR A 60 -19.29 -6.29 -3.32
N GLU A 61 -19.87 -7.35 -3.87
CA GLU A 61 -20.00 -8.64 -3.18
C GLU A 61 -18.63 -9.25 -2.85
N TRP A 62 -17.71 -9.21 -3.81
CA TRP A 62 -16.33 -9.65 -3.59
C TRP A 62 -15.64 -8.86 -2.48
N LEU A 63 -15.79 -7.53 -2.45
CA LEU A 63 -15.23 -6.67 -1.41
C LEU A 63 -15.83 -6.98 -0.04
N LYS A 64 -17.16 -7.13 0.07
CA LYS A 64 -17.81 -7.49 1.35
C LYS A 64 -17.32 -8.82 1.93
N ARG A 65 -16.96 -9.78 1.07
CA ARG A 65 -16.42 -11.07 1.49
C ARG A 65 -14.96 -11.00 1.90
N ASP A 66 -14.11 -10.38 1.10
CA ASP A 66 -12.65 -10.50 1.23
C ASP A 66 -12.00 -9.33 2.00
N LEU A 67 -12.56 -8.11 1.90
CA LEU A 67 -12.01 -6.92 2.53
C LEU A 67 -11.97 -7.01 4.07
N PRO A 68 -13.00 -7.56 4.77
CA PRO A 68 -12.94 -7.72 6.22
C PRO A 68 -11.80 -8.62 6.71
N GLY A 69 -11.40 -9.63 5.93
CA GLY A 69 -10.26 -10.49 6.26
C GLY A 69 -8.91 -9.88 5.90
N PHE A 70 -8.89 -8.95 4.95
CA PHE A 70 -7.68 -8.25 4.52
C PHE A 70 -7.26 -7.13 5.49
N LEU A 71 -8.23 -6.41 6.07
CA LEU A 71 -7.96 -5.33 7.01
C LEU A 71 -7.54 -5.88 8.38
N THR A 72 -6.43 -5.39 8.91
CA THR A 72 -5.89 -5.87 10.20
C THR A 72 -6.10 -4.89 11.34
N ARG A 73 -6.38 -3.61 11.04
CA ARG A 73 -6.54 -2.55 12.05
C ARG A 73 -7.96 -2.01 12.02
N ASP A 74 -8.50 -1.70 13.19
CA ASP A 74 -9.85 -1.14 13.33
C ASP A 74 -9.98 0.22 12.63
N ILE A 75 -8.95 1.07 12.71
CA ILE A 75 -8.92 2.36 12.00
C ILE A 75 -9.10 2.21 10.48
N ASP A 76 -8.61 1.11 9.89
CA ASP A 76 -8.76 0.86 8.46
C ASP A 76 -10.15 0.31 8.15
N ARG A 77 -10.74 -0.49 9.06
CA ARG A 77 -12.13 -1.00 8.94
C ARG A 77 -13.16 0.13 8.98
N MET A 78 -12.90 1.16 9.79
CA MET A 78 -13.75 2.36 9.90
C MET A 78 -13.86 3.17 8.60
N LEU A 79 -12.90 3.01 7.67
CA LEU A 79 -12.94 3.69 6.37
C LEU A 79 -13.98 3.12 5.41
N PHE A 80 -14.55 1.94 5.70
CA PHE A 80 -15.44 1.22 4.79
C PHE A 80 -16.74 0.76 5.46
N PRO A 81 -17.58 1.68 5.99
CA PRO A 81 -18.80 1.33 6.72
C PRO A 81 -19.82 0.53 5.90
N ASP A 82 -19.87 0.74 4.60
CA ASP A 82 -20.82 0.06 3.70
C ASP A 82 -20.35 -1.35 3.27
N LEU A 83 -19.08 -1.68 3.52
CA LEU A 83 -18.44 -2.91 3.04
C LEU A 83 -17.94 -3.81 4.17
N VAL A 84 -17.65 -3.25 5.36
CA VAL A 84 -17.03 -3.98 6.47
C VAL A 84 -17.85 -3.78 7.73
N PRO A 85 -18.20 -4.86 8.47
CA PRO A 85 -18.81 -4.75 9.78
C PRO A 85 -17.95 -3.90 10.70
N GLN A 86 -18.58 -2.90 11.32
CA GLN A 86 -17.86 -2.03 12.23
C GLN A 86 -17.60 -2.74 13.55
N PRO A 87 -16.39 -2.60 14.13
CA PRO A 87 -16.16 -3.08 15.49
C PRO A 87 -17.20 -2.42 16.39
N ALA A 88 -17.86 -3.22 17.23
CA ALA A 88 -18.72 -2.67 18.26
C ALA A 88 -17.88 -1.66 19.05
N GLU A 89 -18.38 -0.43 19.22
CA GLU A 89 -17.77 0.57 20.08
C GLU A 89 -17.58 -0.10 21.44
N SER A 90 -16.35 -0.53 21.75
CA SER A 90 -16.05 -1.02 23.07
C SER A 90 -16.30 0.16 24.00
N GLU A 91 -17.28 0.02 24.87
CA GLU A 91 -17.56 0.89 26.00
C GLU A 91 -16.27 1.09 26.81
N THR A 92 -15.43 2.04 26.43
CA THR A 92 -14.54 2.73 27.36
C THR A 92 -15.36 3.81 28.03
N GLY A 93 -16.26 3.35 28.91
CA GLY A 93 -16.97 4.16 29.89
C GLY A 93 -16.35 3.90 31.26
N ASN A 94 -15.37 4.76 31.62
CA ASN A 94 -14.92 5.17 32.96
C ASN A 94 -14.78 4.12 34.07
#